data_AF-A0A4Q3DNA5-F1
#
_entry.id   AF-A0A4Q3DNA5-F1
#
_cell.length_a   1.000
_cell.length_b   1.000
_cell.length_c   1.000
_cell.angle_alpha   90.00
_cell.angle_beta   90.00
_cell.angle_gamma   90.00
#
_symmetry.space_group_name_H-M   'P 1'
#
loop_
_entity.id
_entity.type
_entity.pdbx_description
1 polymer ?
#
loop_
_entity_poly.entity_id
_entity_poly.type
_entity_poly.pdbx_seq_one_letter_code
_entity_poly.pdbx_strand_id
1 'polypeptide(L)'
;FSNEVVILKKLTLSNSESFYNIYSTKEFDKNFESPILADEEPIEFTRKIIEKCNFIWSIRHRNSPEKIIGDCALHHWDKENKTIEIGGSLLPEYWGKGIMKKTLNLKAGQSFTKNDLNKVEDTNDTLKQSKYIWGLIFQDADNAKTDTKTITELNEYLTKLNNDVNPDLDSRKRVVGDNPNDISNKTYGSNQLKFEDASHGTGVAGLIGAVRNNGYGIDGIADNVKIMPIKAVPNGDEYDKDIANAIRYAVDNGAKVVNMSFGKKLSPHKKWVDDAIKYAADKDVLLIQASGNDNQDVDAKPEFPNDTFLDGTTSNNLISVGASASLKDENLAATFSNYGKKNVDVFAPGVKVTSIDKDAEFNTADGTSFASPITAGVAALVLEYYPTLSARQLKEVILASAKPLQLQVIKPGSKEKVDFTTLSKTGGVVNALEALKVASTMKGERKR
;
A
#
# COMPACT_ATOMS: atom_id res chain seq x y z
N PHE A 1 -22.16 -2.32 -39.84
CA PHE A 1 -22.39 -1.09 -39.06
C PHE A 1 -22.16 0.09 -39.99
N SER A 2 -23.18 0.91 -40.20
CA SER A 2 -23.12 2.16 -40.99
C SER A 2 -22.07 3.12 -40.41
N ASN A 3 -21.69 4.15 -41.17
CA ASN A 3 -20.74 5.22 -40.81
C ASN A 3 -21.19 6.11 -39.61
N GLU A 4 -21.93 5.56 -38.66
CA GLU A 4 -22.36 6.25 -37.45
C GLU A 4 -21.23 6.22 -36.43
N VAL A 5 -20.58 7.38 -36.28
CA VAL A 5 -19.57 7.58 -35.25
C VAL A 5 -20.25 7.50 -33.88
N VAL A 6 -19.75 6.64 -33.00
CA VAL A 6 -20.18 6.53 -31.59
C VAL A 6 -19.26 7.36 -30.70
N ILE A 7 -19.78 7.83 -29.57
CA ILE A 7 -18.99 8.51 -28.54
C ILE A 7 -19.14 7.79 -27.20
N LEU A 8 -18.09 7.85 -26.39
CA LEU A 8 -18.09 7.34 -25.02
C LEU A 8 -18.30 8.50 -24.05
N LYS A 9 -19.21 8.33 -23.09
CA LYS A 9 -19.35 9.25 -21.96
C LYS A 9 -19.42 8.48 -20.63
N LYS A 10 -18.76 8.99 -19.60
CA LYS A 10 -18.83 8.44 -18.24
C LYS A 10 -20.30 8.29 -17.83
N LEU A 11 -20.65 7.10 -17.34
CA LEU A 11 -21.98 6.84 -16.81
C LEU A 11 -22.15 7.53 -15.46
N THR A 12 -23.28 8.20 -15.25
CA THR A 12 -23.61 8.90 -13.99
C THR A 12 -25.04 8.57 -13.57
N LEU A 13 -25.37 8.82 -12.30
CA LEU A 13 -26.75 8.61 -11.80
C LEU A 13 -27.80 9.44 -12.57
N SER A 14 -27.41 10.58 -13.18
CA SER A 14 -28.31 11.37 -14.05
C SER A 14 -28.77 10.61 -15.31
N ASN A 15 -28.11 9.49 -15.62
CA ASN A 15 -28.41 8.67 -16.79
C ASN A 15 -29.28 7.45 -16.46
N SER A 16 -29.80 7.36 -15.23
CA SER A 16 -30.38 6.13 -14.69
C SER A 16 -31.53 5.57 -15.51
N GLU A 17 -32.50 6.40 -15.90
CA GLU A 17 -33.64 5.94 -16.70
C GLU A 17 -33.21 5.43 -18.09
N SER A 18 -32.40 6.21 -18.79
CA SER A 18 -31.93 5.84 -20.13
C SER A 18 -31.04 4.60 -20.12
N PHE A 19 -30.27 4.40 -19.06
CA PHE A 19 -29.40 3.24 -18.90
C PHE A 19 -30.18 1.98 -18.50
N TYR A 20 -31.11 2.10 -17.56
CA TYR A 20 -32.00 1.02 -17.13
C TYR A 20 -32.83 0.44 -18.29
N ASN A 21 -33.30 1.31 -19.20
CA ASN A 21 -34.11 0.91 -20.35
C ASN A 21 -33.39 -0.02 -21.34
N ILE A 22 -32.06 -0.05 -21.33
CA ILE A 22 -31.25 -0.97 -22.15
C ILE A 22 -31.47 -2.41 -21.70
N TYR A 23 -31.63 -2.63 -20.39
CA TYR A 23 -31.70 -3.96 -19.79
C TYR A 23 -33.13 -4.40 -19.43
N SER A 24 -34.11 -3.49 -19.52
CA SER A 24 -35.53 -3.78 -19.27
C SER A 24 -36.31 -4.12 -20.55
N THR A 25 -35.75 -3.85 -21.73
CA THR A 25 -36.41 -4.11 -23.02
C THR A 25 -36.14 -5.55 -23.50
N LYS A 26 -37.21 -6.27 -23.87
CA LYS A 26 -37.20 -7.68 -24.33
C LYS A 26 -36.63 -7.89 -25.75
N GLU A 27 -36.02 -6.88 -26.36
CA GLU A 27 -35.53 -6.96 -27.74
C GLU A 27 -34.24 -7.79 -27.88
N PHE A 28 -33.51 -8.02 -26.79
CA PHE A 28 -32.29 -8.79 -26.79
C PHE A 28 -32.57 -10.29 -26.59
N ASP A 29 -33.06 -11.01 -27.58
CA ASP A 29 -33.15 -12.49 -27.57
C ASP A 29 -34.11 -13.12 -26.52
N LYS A 30 -34.71 -14.27 -26.86
CA LYS A 30 -35.63 -15.01 -25.98
C LYS A 30 -34.94 -15.65 -24.76
N ASN A 31 -33.61 -15.65 -24.74
CA ASN A 31 -32.78 -16.25 -23.68
C ASN A 31 -32.17 -15.24 -22.70
N PHE A 32 -32.38 -13.94 -22.93
CA PHE A 32 -31.88 -12.89 -22.06
C PHE A 32 -32.80 -12.73 -20.84
N GLU A 33 -32.19 -12.87 -19.66
CA GLU A 33 -32.81 -12.47 -18.40
C GLU A 33 -32.19 -11.16 -17.96
N SER A 34 -33.05 -10.22 -17.60
CA SER A 34 -32.63 -8.91 -17.17
C SER A 34 -31.78 -9.00 -15.88
N PRO A 35 -30.65 -8.27 -15.78
CA PRO A 35 -29.87 -8.12 -14.55
C PRO A 35 -30.54 -7.23 -13.48
N ILE A 36 -31.73 -6.70 -13.79
CA ILE A 36 -32.53 -5.86 -12.90
C ILE A 36 -33.22 -6.77 -11.88
N LEU A 37 -33.02 -6.51 -10.59
CA LEU A 37 -33.67 -7.24 -9.51
C LEU A 37 -35.17 -6.88 -9.45
N ALA A 38 -35.97 -7.75 -8.84
CA ALA A 38 -37.38 -7.47 -8.62
C ALA A 38 -37.54 -6.17 -7.83
N ASP A 39 -38.40 -5.27 -8.33
CA ASP A 39 -38.71 -3.96 -7.75
C ASP A 39 -37.51 -2.98 -7.66
N GLU A 40 -36.41 -3.24 -8.39
CA GLU A 40 -35.22 -2.38 -8.39
C GLU A 40 -35.43 -1.12 -9.26
N GLU A 41 -35.32 0.05 -8.64
CA GLU A 41 -35.51 1.32 -9.33
C GLU A 41 -34.32 1.67 -10.24
N PRO A 42 -34.52 2.43 -11.34
CA PRO A 42 -33.45 2.77 -12.29
C PRO A 42 -32.18 3.35 -11.66
N ILE A 43 -32.36 4.19 -10.64
CA ILE A 43 -31.24 4.84 -9.96
C ILE A 43 -30.46 3.88 -9.06
N GLU A 44 -31.12 2.86 -8.52
CA GLU A 44 -30.51 1.82 -7.67
C GLU A 44 -29.71 0.85 -8.54
N PHE A 45 -30.30 0.39 -9.64
CA PHE A 45 -29.60 -0.44 -10.64
C PHE A 45 -28.35 0.27 -11.18
N THR A 46 -28.48 1.54 -11.57
CA THR A 46 -27.36 2.32 -12.12
C THR A 46 -26.25 2.54 -11.09
N ARG A 47 -26.62 2.78 -9.82
CA ARG A 47 -25.65 2.90 -8.72
C ARG A 47 -24.90 1.59 -8.50
N LYS A 48 -25.63 0.48 -8.43
CA LYS A 48 -25.08 -0.88 -8.29
C LYS A 48 -24.07 -1.18 -9.40
N ILE A 49 -24.33 -0.75 -10.64
CA ILE A 49 -23.40 -0.93 -11.76
C ILE A 49 -22.16 -0.05 -11.62
N ILE A 50 -22.31 1.25 -11.33
CA ILE A 50 -21.19 2.18 -11.16
C ILE A 50 -20.26 1.72 -10.02
N GLU A 51 -20.82 1.20 -8.93
CA GLU A 51 -20.06 0.68 -7.78
C GLU A 51 -19.19 -0.53 -8.12
N LYS A 52 -19.50 -1.26 -9.21
CA LYS A 52 -18.72 -2.42 -9.64
C LYS A 52 -17.50 -2.03 -10.49
N CYS A 53 -17.50 -0.86 -11.13
CA CYS A 53 -16.32 -0.32 -11.82
C CYS A 53 -16.33 1.21 -11.89
N ASN A 54 -15.28 1.84 -11.33
CA ASN A 54 -15.12 3.30 -11.24
C ASN A 54 -15.08 4.03 -12.60
N PHE A 55 -14.92 3.30 -13.72
CA PHE A 55 -14.75 3.85 -15.06
C PHE A 55 -15.69 3.21 -16.10
N ILE A 56 -16.97 3.03 -15.80
CA ILE A 56 -17.96 2.59 -16.80
C ILE A 56 -18.36 3.76 -17.70
N TRP A 57 -18.24 3.56 -19.02
CA TRP A 57 -18.63 4.49 -20.06
C TRP A 57 -19.87 3.95 -20.78
N SER A 58 -20.85 4.83 -20.95
CA SER A 58 -22.01 4.62 -21.83
C SER A 58 -21.62 4.84 -23.30
N ILE A 59 -22.08 3.96 -24.18
CA ILE A 59 -21.95 4.06 -25.63
C ILE A 59 -23.19 4.79 -26.16
N ARG A 60 -22.96 5.83 -26.97
CA ARG A 60 -24.02 6.72 -27.50
C ARG A 60 -23.77 7.01 -28.97
N HIS A 61 -24.83 7.29 -29.73
CA HIS A 61 -24.67 7.84 -31.08
C HIS A 61 -24.15 9.28 -31.00
N ARG A 62 -23.18 9.65 -31.85
CA ARG A 62 -22.64 11.02 -31.86
C ARG A 62 -23.71 12.08 -32.15
N ASN A 63 -24.67 11.77 -33.02
CA ASN A 63 -25.73 12.69 -33.44
C ASN A 63 -26.93 12.74 -32.48
N SER A 64 -26.98 11.83 -31.49
CA SER A 64 -28.02 11.75 -30.46
C SER A 64 -27.39 11.36 -29.12
N PRO A 65 -26.55 12.24 -28.55
CA PRO A 65 -25.70 11.92 -27.40
C PRO A 65 -26.49 11.64 -26.11
N GLU A 66 -27.77 11.98 -26.05
CA GLU A 66 -28.70 11.63 -24.99
C GLU A 66 -29.12 10.16 -25.01
N LYS A 67 -29.12 9.51 -26.19
CA LYS A 67 -29.53 8.11 -26.36
C LYS A 67 -28.38 7.17 -26.04
N ILE A 68 -28.54 6.38 -24.98
CA ILE A 68 -27.60 5.32 -24.62
C ILE A 68 -28.00 4.03 -25.34
N ILE A 69 -27.01 3.39 -25.96
CA ILE A 69 -27.20 2.18 -26.76
C ILE A 69 -26.37 0.99 -26.25
N GLY A 70 -25.65 1.19 -25.15
CA GLY A 70 -24.87 0.17 -24.48
C GLY A 70 -23.86 0.76 -23.51
N ASP A 71 -22.97 -0.07 -23.00
CA ASP A 71 -21.89 0.33 -22.11
C ASP A 71 -20.57 -0.37 -22.48
N CYS A 72 -19.46 0.17 -21.99
CA CYS A 72 -18.11 -0.27 -22.36
C CYS A 72 -17.62 -1.48 -21.56
N ALA A 73 -18.31 -1.86 -20.49
CA ALA A 73 -17.92 -2.93 -19.61
C ALA A 73 -18.91 -4.06 -19.85
N LEU A 74 -18.72 -4.85 -20.89
CA LEU A 74 -19.62 -5.98 -21.19
C LEU A 74 -19.89 -6.79 -19.89
N HIS A 75 -21.11 -6.71 -19.39
CA HIS A 75 -21.52 -7.25 -18.09
C HIS A 75 -22.25 -8.57 -18.28
N HIS A 76 -22.03 -9.54 -17.38
CA HIS A 76 -22.78 -10.79 -17.34
C HIS A 76 -23.63 -10.87 -16.08
N TRP A 77 -24.88 -11.29 -16.24
CA TRP A 77 -25.77 -11.64 -15.14
C TRP A 77 -25.56 -13.11 -14.76
N ASP A 78 -24.95 -13.34 -13.60
CA ASP A 78 -24.89 -14.66 -12.98
C ASP A 78 -26.28 -14.97 -12.38
N LYS A 79 -27.02 -15.84 -13.06
CA LYS A 79 -28.36 -16.28 -12.67
C LYS A 79 -28.38 -17.09 -11.38
N GLU A 80 -27.32 -17.84 -11.10
CA GLU A 80 -27.22 -18.73 -9.95
C GLU A 80 -26.97 -17.92 -8.67
N ASN A 81 -26.06 -16.94 -8.76
CA ASN A 81 -25.65 -16.13 -7.62
C ASN A 81 -26.36 -14.77 -7.52
N LYS A 82 -27.16 -14.40 -8.52
CA LYS A 82 -27.84 -13.10 -8.63
C LYS A 82 -26.87 -11.91 -8.57
N THR A 83 -25.74 -12.03 -9.28
CA THR A 83 -24.67 -11.02 -9.29
C THR A 83 -24.30 -10.57 -10.69
N ILE A 84 -23.79 -9.34 -10.82
CA ILE A 84 -23.29 -8.79 -12.09
C ILE A 84 -21.76 -8.87 -12.12
N GLU A 85 -21.23 -9.50 -13.15
CA GLU A 85 -19.79 -9.71 -13.37
C GLU A 85 -19.27 -8.85 -14.53
N ILE A 86 -18.08 -8.28 -14.37
CA ILE A 86 -17.43 -7.41 -15.37
C ILE A 86 -16.43 -8.23 -16.20
N GLY A 87 -16.46 -8.09 -17.53
CA GLY A 87 -15.44 -8.68 -18.43
C GLY A 87 -15.97 -9.62 -19.52
N GLY A 88 -17.22 -9.44 -19.95
CA GLY A 88 -17.86 -10.23 -20.99
C GLY A 88 -17.36 -9.97 -22.41
N SER A 89 -17.84 -10.79 -23.33
CA SER A 89 -17.60 -10.74 -24.78
C SER A 89 -18.94 -10.59 -25.51
N LEU A 90 -18.95 -10.11 -26.75
CA LEU A 90 -20.16 -10.09 -27.60
C LEU A 90 -20.60 -11.50 -28.05
N LEU A 91 -19.77 -12.51 -27.79
CA LEU A 91 -20.02 -13.91 -28.14
C LEU A 91 -20.63 -14.65 -26.92
N PRO A 92 -21.86 -15.22 -27.05
CA PRO A 92 -22.60 -15.88 -25.96
C PRO A 92 -21.80 -16.88 -25.15
N GLU A 93 -20.94 -17.61 -25.84
CA GLU A 93 -20.17 -18.66 -25.23
C GLU A 93 -19.11 -18.09 -24.25
N TYR A 94 -18.69 -16.82 -24.35
CA TYR A 94 -17.64 -16.17 -23.53
C TYR A 94 -18.14 -15.25 -22.41
N TRP A 95 -19.44 -15.25 -22.15
CA TRP A 95 -20.06 -14.44 -21.10
C TRP A 95 -19.59 -14.84 -19.69
N GLY A 96 -19.32 -13.84 -18.83
CA GLY A 96 -18.97 -14.02 -17.41
C GLY A 96 -17.54 -14.49 -17.10
N LYS A 97 -16.76 -14.90 -18.10
CA LYS A 97 -15.46 -15.55 -17.87
C LYS A 97 -14.28 -14.85 -18.55
N GLY A 98 -14.53 -13.91 -19.46
CA GLY A 98 -13.49 -13.41 -20.35
C GLY A 98 -12.88 -14.52 -21.21
N ILE A 99 -12.14 -14.14 -22.25
CA ILE A 99 -11.64 -15.11 -23.25
C ILE A 99 -10.69 -16.14 -22.62
N MET A 100 -9.83 -15.73 -21.67
CA MET A 100 -8.85 -16.64 -21.05
C MET A 100 -9.44 -17.59 -20.01
N LYS A 101 -10.27 -17.11 -19.07
CA LYS A 101 -10.79 -17.99 -18.02
C LYS A 101 -11.74 -19.03 -18.58
N LYS A 102 -12.49 -18.69 -19.63
CA LYS A 102 -13.29 -19.69 -20.33
C LYS A 102 -12.43 -20.75 -21.02
N THR A 103 -11.40 -20.35 -21.75
CA THR A 103 -10.52 -21.31 -22.45
C THR A 103 -9.81 -22.25 -21.47
N LEU A 104 -9.54 -21.78 -20.26
CA LEU A 104 -8.99 -22.57 -19.15
C LEU A 104 -10.06 -23.32 -18.33
N ASN A 105 -11.33 -23.25 -18.73
CA ASN A 105 -12.48 -23.85 -18.03
C ASN A 105 -12.58 -23.47 -16.54
N LEU A 106 -12.23 -22.22 -16.21
CA LEU A 106 -12.28 -21.69 -14.86
C LEU A 106 -13.70 -21.19 -14.52
N LYS A 107 -14.07 -21.35 -13.25
CA LYS A 107 -15.32 -20.83 -12.67
C LYS A 107 -15.20 -19.34 -12.35
N ALA A 108 -16.34 -18.70 -12.12
CA ALA A 108 -16.43 -17.38 -11.52
C ALA A 108 -15.58 -17.30 -10.24
N GLY A 109 -14.81 -16.22 -10.07
CA GLY A 109 -13.89 -16.02 -8.94
C GLY A 109 -12.55 -16.75 -9.01
N GLN A 110 -12.36 -17.69 -9.95
CA GLN A 110 -11.06 -18.34 -10.13
C GLN A 110 -10.10 -17.48 -10.96
N SER A 111 -8.82 -17.64 -10.68
CA SER A 111 -7.71 -16.89 -11.28
C SER A 111 -6.79 -17.82 -12.07
N PHE A 112 -5.97 -17.29 -12.97
CA PHE A 112 -4.99 -18.05 -13.75
C PHE A 112 -3.60 -17.44 -13.68
N THR A 113 -2.59 -18.27 -13.87
CA THR A 113 -1.17 -17.88 -13.84
C THR A 113 -0.56 -17.81 -15.24
N LYS A 114 0.67 -17.30 -15.33
CA LYS A 114 1.50 -17.36 -16.55
C LYS A 114 1.69 -18.80 -17.06
N ASN A 115 1.78 -19.78 -16.15
CA ASN A 115 1.91 -21.18 -16.52
C ASN A 115 0.61 -21.75 -17.13
N ASP A 116 -0.54 -21.28 -16.67
CA ASP A 116 -1.82 -21.68 -17.24
C ASP A 116 -2.02 -21.06 -18.63
N LEU A 117 -1.57 -19.81 -18.82
CA LEU A 117 -1.55 -19.15 -20.12
C LEU A 117 -0.75 -19.94 -21.18
N ASN A 118 0.37 -20.53 -20.78
CA ASN A 118 1.22 -21.33 -21.68
C ASN A 118 0.55 -22.64 -22.16
N LYS A 119 -0.45 -23.14 -21.43
CA LYS A 119 -1.22 -24.34 -21.78
C LYS A 119 -2.33 -24.06 -22.80
N VAL A 120 -2.58 -22.80 -23.12
CA VAL A 120 -3.63 -22.40 -24.07
C VAL A 120 -3.12 -22.51 -25.51
N GLU A 121 -3.82 -23.27 -26.34
CA GLU A 121 -3.50 -23.42 -27.77
C GLU A 121 -4.07 -22.28 -28.61
N ASP A 122 -3.31 -21.87 -29.63
CA ASP A 122 -3.63 -20.75 -30.53
C ASP A 122 -4.62 -21.21 -31.62
N THR A 123 -5.81 -21.63 -31.21
CA THR A 123 -6.82 -22.24 -32.10
C THR A 123 -7.57 -21.22 -32.96
N ASN A 124 -7.48 -19.93 -32.63
CA ASN A 124 -7.98 -18.82 -33.45
C ASN A 124 -7.25 -17.50 -33.13
N ASP A 125 -7.45 -16.50 -33.99
CA ASP A 125 -6.79 -15.19 -33.89
C ASP A 125 -7.13 -14.45 -32.58
N THR A 126 -8.36 -14.58 -32.07
CA THR A 126 -8.79 -13.97 -30.81
C THR A 126 -8.05 -14.55 -29.61
N LEU A 127 -7.85 -15.87 -29.57
CA LEU A 127 -7.07 -16.53 -28.51
C LEU A 127 -5.59 -16.22 -28.64
N LYS A 128 -5.06 -16.18 -29.87
CA LYS A 128 -3.68 -15.78 -30.14
C LYS A 128 -3.39 -14.35 -29.66
N GLN A 129 -4.27 -13.39 -29.96
CA GLN A 129 -4.15 -12.00 -29.48
C GLN A 129 -4.34 -11.91 -27.96
N SER A 130 -5.33 -12.57 -27.39
CA SER A 130 -5.57 -12.58 -25.94
C SER A 130 -4.37 -13.15 -25.20
N LYS A 131 -3.80 -14.26 -25.67
CA LYS A 131 -2.60 -14.88 -25.11
C LYS A 131 -1.38 -13.97 -25.21
N TYR A 132 -1.21 -13.27 -26.33
CA TYR A 132 -0.14 -12.29 -26.51
C TYR A 132 -0.25 -11.12 -25.52
N ILE A 133 -1.43 -10.51 -25.38
CA ILE A 133 -1.65 -9.38 -24.44
C ILE A 133 -1.42 -9.83 -23.00
N TRP A 134 -1.97 -10.98 -22.60
CA TRP A 134 -1.72 -11.53 -21.27
C TRP A 134 -0.26 -11.92 -21.05
N GLY A 135 0.43 -12.37 -22.11
CA GLY A 135 1.88 -12.62 -22.09
C GLY A 135 2.69 -11.35 -21.82
N LEU A 136 2.28 -10.21 -22.39
CA LEU A 136 2.87 -8.90 -22.09
C LEU A 136 2.57 -8.47 -20.64
N ILE A 137 1.33 -8.65 -20.17
CA ILE A 137 0.92 -8.30 -18.80
C ILE A 137 1.70 -9.13 -17.76
N PHE A 138 1.97 -10.42 -18.03
CA PHE A 138 2.75 -11.29 -17.16
C PHE A 138 4.27 -11.26 -17.44
N GLN A 139 4.77 -10.34 -18.27
CA GLN A 139 6.15 -10.34 -18.71
C GLN A 139 7.13 -10.27 -17.53
N ASP A 140 6.86 -9.40 -16.56
CA ASP A 140 7.67 -9.17 -15.35
C ASP A 140 7.10 -9.82 -14.08
N ALA A 141 5.99 -10.55 -14.21
CA ALA A 141 5.35 -11.24 -13.10
C ALA A 141 6.01 -12.60 -12.81
N ASP A 142 6.20 -12.92 -11.53
CA ASP A 142 6.59 -14.26 -11.09
C ASP A 142 5.53 -15.29 -11.54
N ASN A 143 5.96 -16.52 -11.84
CA ASN A 143 5.11 -17.61 -12.34
C ASN A 143 3.98 -17.98 -11.37
N ALA A 144 4.11 -17.64 -10.08
CA ALA A 144 3.09 -17.85 -9.06
C ALA A 144 2.04 -16.71 -8.98
N LYS A 145 2.27 -15.57 -9.64
CA LYS A 145 1.30 -14.46 -9.64
C LYS A 145 0.09 -14.79 -10.50
N THR A 146 -1.08 -14.45 -9.98
CA THR A 146 -2.37 -14.66 -10.64
C THR A 146 -2.81 -13.42 -11.41
N ASP A 147 -3.68 -13.59 -12.40
CA ASP A 147 -4.28 -12.50 -13.18
C ASP A 147 -4.91 -11.42 -12.31
N THR A 148 -5.66 -11.80 -11.28
CA THR A 148 -6.30 -10.84 -10.36
C THR A 148 -5.26 -9.99 -9.63
N LYS A 149 -4.19 -10.61 -9.10
CA LYS A 149 -3.13 -9.90 -8.38
C LYS A 149 -2.33 -8.99 -9.32
N THR A 150 -1.98 -9.48 -10.50
CA THR A 150 -1.26 -8.70 -11.52
C THR A 150 -2.09 -7.51 -12.00
N ILE A 151 -3.41 -7.67 -12.20
CA ILE A 151 -4.30 -6.55 -12.56
C ILE A 151 -4.38 -5.53 -11.43
N THR A 152 -4.51 -5.95 -10.16
CA THR A 152 -4.54 -5.01 -9.03
C THR A 152 -3.26 -4.20 -8.94
N GLU A 153 -2.09 -4.86 -8.99
CA GLU A 153 -0.79 -4.19 -8.97
C GLU A 153 -0.62 -3.24 -10.18
N LEU A 154 -1.07 -3.66 -11.37
CA LEU A 154 -1.05 -2.83 -12.57
C LEU A 154 -2.01 -1.64 -12.46
N ASN A 155 -3.21 -1.81 -11.89
CA ASN A 155 -4.16 -0.74 -11.67
C ASN A 155 -3.65 0.26 -10.65
N GLU A 156 -3.01 -0.18 -9.57
CA GLU A 156 -2.33 0.69 -8.62
C GLU A 156 -1.20 1.48 -9.30
N TYR A 157 -0.38 0.79 -10.09
CA TYR A 157 0.68 1.41 -10.89
C TYR A 157 0.13 2.43 -11.90
N LEU A 158 -0.94 2.09 -12.62
CA LEU A 158 -1.60 2.97 -13.58
C LEU A 158 -2.31 4.13 -12.88
N THR A 159 -2.88 3.92 -11.69
CA THR A 159 -3.49 5.00 -10.90
C THR A 159 -2.43 5.98 -10.44
N LYS A 160 -1.27 5.48 -9.97
CA LYS A 160 -0.11 6.29 -9.63
C LYS A 160 0.39 7.06 -10.86
N LEU A 161 0.59 6.39 -11.98
CA LEU A 161 1.01 7.02 -13.23
C LEU A 161 -0.02 8.03 -13.76
N ASN A 162 -1.31 7.75 -13.61
CA ASN A 162 -2.37 8.67 -13.99
C ASN A 162 -2.40 9.91 -13.08
N ASN A 163 -2.14 9.74 -11.77
CA ASN A 163 -1.94 10.87 -10.86
C ASN A 163 -0.68 11.67 -11.24
N ASP A 164 0.38 11.02 -11.70
CA ASP A 164 1.60 11.70 -12.17
C ASP A 164 1.34 12.50 -13.47
N VAL A 165 0.48 12.00 -14.36
CA VAL A 165 0.23 12.59 -15.69
C VAL A 165 -0.93 13.59 -15.70
N ASN A 166 -1.99 13.34 -14.94
CA ASN A 166 -3.20 14.18 -14.87
C ASN A 166 -3.77 14.20 -13.44
N PRO A 167 -3.09 14.85 -12.49
CA PRO A 167 -3.52 14.87 -11.10
C PRO A 167 -4.85 15.63 -10.94
N ASP A 168 -5.78 15.08 -10.17
CA ASP A 168 -6.95 15.83 -9.67
C ASP A 168 -6.50 16.75 -8.53
N LEU A 169 -5.95 17.91 -8.89
CA LEU A 169 -5.40 18.91 -7.97
C LEU A 169 -6.45 19.51 -7.01
N ASP A 170 -7.74 19.37 -7.32
CA ASP A 170 -8.84 19.88 -6.51
C ASP A 170 -9.43 18.85 -5.55
N SER A 171 -9.05 17.58 -5.66
CA SER A 171 -9.53 16.48 -4.81
C SER A 171 -9.42 16.81 -3.32
N ARG A 172 -8.25 17.28 -2.87
CA ARG A 172 -8.01 17.67 -1.48
C ARG A 172 -8.92 18.80 -1.03
N LYS A 173 -9.09 19.83 -1.86
CA LYS A 173 -9.96 20.98 -1.56
C LYS A 173 -11.42 20.53 -1.38
N ARG A 174 -11.88 19.52 -2.12
CA ARG A 174 -13.24 18.97 -1.99
C ARG A 174 -13.41 18.01 -0.81
N VAL A 175 -12.42 17.17 -0.54
CA VAL A 175 -12.52 16.09 0.46
C VAL A 175 -12.09 16.57 1.85
N VAL A 176 -10.91 17.19 1.96
CA VAL A 176 -10.34 17.65 3.23
C VAL A 176 -10.78 19.08 3.55
N GLY A 177 -11.00 19.91 2.52
CA GLY A 177 -11.42 21.29 2.70
C GLY A 177 -10.32 22.23 3.18
N ASP A 178 -9.05 21.83 3.03
CA ASP A 178 -7.89 22.60 3.50
C ASP A 178 -6.92 22.98 2.37
N ASN A 179 -5.92 23.81 2.71
CA ASN A 179 -4.79 24.12 1.83
C ASN A 179 -3.54 23.32 2.29
N PRO A 180 -2.97 22.44 1.45
CA PRO A 180 -1.78 21.66 1.79
C PRO A 180 -0.52 22.52 1.96
N ASN A 181 -0.52 23.73 1.41
CA ASN A 181 0.58 24.70 1.48
C ASN A 181 0.41 25.72 2.61
N ASP A 182 -0.50 25.47 3.56
CA ASP A 182 -0.68 26.31 4.75
C ASP A 182 -0.67 25.45 6.01
N ILE A 183 0.40 25.55 6.79
CA ILE A 183 0.58 24.80 8.04
C ILE A 183 -0.14 25.42 9.24
N SER A 184 -0.69 26.64 9.12
CA SER A 184 -1.37 27.31 10.24
C SER A 184 -2.63 26.55 10.67
N ASN A 185 -3.32 25.90 9.71
CA ASN A 185 -4.44 25.04 10.01
C ASN A 185 -3.98 23.68 10.53
N LYS A 186 -4.17 23.47 11.83
CA LYS A 186 -3.85 22.23 12.56
C LYS A 186 -5.05 21.29 12.75
N THR A 187 -6.26 21.70 12.38
CA THR A 187 -7.50 20.97 12.67
C THR A 187 -8.20 20.60 11.37
N TYR A 188 -7.94 19.39 10.89
CA TYR A 188 -8.56 18.81 9.69
C TYR A 188 -8.52 17.28 9.76
N GLY A 189 -9.21 16.62 8.84
CA GLY A 189 -9.35 15.16 8.82
C GLY A 189 -10.61 14.67 9.54
N SER A 190 -10.64 13.39 9.90
CA SER A 190 -11.75 12.77 10.61
C SER A 190 -11.26 11.75 11.63
N ASN A 191 -12.11 11.38 12.60
CA ASN A 191 -11.84 10.31 13.55
C ASN A 191 -12.21 8.91 13.02
N GLN A 192 -12.57 8.79 11.74
CA GLN A 192 -12.81 7.51 11.09
C GLN A 192 -11.45 6.86 10.84
N LEU A 193 -11.30 5.61 11.27
CA LEU A 193 -10.07 4.81 11.07
C LEU A 193 -10.31 3.59 10.17
N LYS A 194 -11.58 3.24 9.93
CA LYS A 194 -11.97 2.12 9.07
C LYS A 194 -12.13 2.64 7.64
N PHE A 195 -11.15 2.34 6.81
CA PHE A 195 -11.16 2.61 5.38
C PHE A 195 -10.87 1.32 4.61
N GLU A 196 -11.32 1.24 3.36
CA GLU A 196 -11.04 0.10 2.50
C GLU A 196 -9.54 -0.12 2.28
N ASP A 197 -8.73 0.95 2.34
CA ASP A 197 -7.28 0.95 2.14
C ASP A 197 -6.47 0.82 3.45
N ALA A 198 -7.10 0.43 4.57
CA ALA A 198 -6.45 0.40 5.88
C ALA A 198 -5.51 -0.81 6.11
N SER A 199 -5.49 -1.79 5.20
CA SER A 199 -4.74 -3.06 5.33
C SER A 199 -3.28 -2.88 5.71
N HIS A 200 -2.56 -1.96 5.05
CA HIS A 200 -1.15 -1.70 5.35
C HIS A 200 -0.94 -1.21 6.80
N GLY A 201 -1.74 -0.23 7.24
CA GLY A 201 -1.66 0.31 8.60
C GLY A 201 -1.99 -0.73 9.68
N THR A 202 -2.98 -1.59 9.42
CA THR A 202 -3.35 -2.70 10.30
C THR A 202 -2.20 -3.70 10.45
N GLY A 203 -1.58 -4.11 9.34
CA GLY A 203 -0.43 -5.01 9.37
C GLY A 203 0.78 -4.44 10.11
N VAL A 204 1.07 -3.15 9.92
CA VAL A 204 2.12 -2.42 10.63
C VAL A 204 1.85 -2.39 12.15
N ALA A 205 0.61 -2.06 12.56
CA ALA A 205 0.22 -2.04 13.97
C ALA A 205 0.29 -3.42 14.62
N GLY A 206 -0.08 -4.47 13.89
CA GLY A 206 -0.02 -5.86 14.34
C GLY A 206 1.38 -6.31 14.74
N LEU A 207 2.39 -5.97 13.94
CA LEU A 207 3.78 -6.31 14.25
C LEU A 207 4.27 -5.64 15.54
N ILE A 208 3.75 -4.46 15.87
CA ILE A 208 4.13 -3.76 17.11
C ILE A 208 3.47 -4.45 18.32
N GLY A 209 2.16 -4.67 18.27
CA GLY A 209 1.36 -4.96 19.46
C GLY A 209 0.12 -5.83 19.24
N ALA A 210 0.14 -6.77 18.29
CA ALA A 210 -0.86 -7.83 18.25
C ALA A 210 -0.87 -8.59 19.60
N VAL A 211 -2.07 -8.88 20.11
CA VAL A 211 -2.26 -9.48 21.44
C VAL A 211 -1.58 -10.85 21.47
N ARG A 212 -0.61 -10.98 22.36
CA ARG A 212 0.18 -12.21 22.48
C ARG A 212 -0.63 -13.33 23.13
N ASN A 213 -0.32 -14.58 22.78
CA ASN A 213 -0.87 -15.78 23.41
C ASN A 213 -2.41 -15.93 23.37
N ASN A 214 -3.10 -15.24 22.46
CA ASN A 214 -4.56 -15.34 22.30
C ASN A 214 -4.99 -16.55 21.44
N GLY A 215 -4.04 -17.33 20.93
CA GLY A 215 -4.29 -18.49 20.06
C GLY A 215 -4.71 -18.14 18.63
N TYR A 216 -4.57 -16.88 18.20
CA TYR A 216 -5.03 -16.38 16.91
C TYR A 216 -4.01 -15.41 16.28
N GLY A 217 -3.56 -15.74 15.07
CA GLY A 217 -2.72 -14.87 14.28
C GLY A 217 -1.26 -14.82 14.71
N ILE A 218 -0.77 -13.61 15.00
CA ILE A 218 0.63 -13.36 15.35
C ILE A 218 0.74 -12.78 16.75
N ASP A 219 1.89 -13.01 17.38
CA ASP A 219 2.30 -12.29 18.58
C ASP A 219 3.03 -11.00 18.18
N GLY A 220 2.54 -9.85 18.65
CA GLY A 220 3.25 -8.58 18.52
C GLY A 220 4.57 -8.59 19.28
N ILE A 221 5.51 -7.71 18.90
CA ILE A 221 6.81 -7.64 19.58
C ILE A 221 6.69 -7.12 21.02
N ALA A 222 5.81 -6.15 21.28
CA ALA A 222 5.56 -5.58 22.61
C ALA A 222 4.22 -6.06 23.18
N ASP A 223 4.19 -6.40 24.46
CA ASP A 223 3.03 -7.01 25.12
C ASP A 223 2.12 -5.97 25.79
N ASN A 224 2.70 -4.90 26.34
CA ASN A 224 1.99 -3.85 27.07
C ASN A 224 2.11 -2.49 26.35
N VAL A 225 1.58 -2.45 25.13
CA VAL A 225 1.60 -1.26 24.26
C VAL A 225 0.19 -0.78 23.93
N LYS A 226 0.02 0.55 23.81
CA LYS A 226 -1.18 1.17 23.24
C LYS A 226 -0.86 1.72 21.86
N ILE A 227 -1.66 1.35 20.87
CA ILE A 227 -1.50 1.82 19.50
C ILE A 227 -2.38 3.06 19.28
N MET A 228 -1.76 4.14 18.80
CA MET A 228 -2.44 5.36 18.34
C MET A 228 -2.37 5.43 16.81
N PRO A 229 -3.39 4.93 16.09
CA PRO A 229 -3.40 4.99 14.63
C PRO A 229 -3.65 6.42 14.14
N ILE A 230 -2.80 6.90 13.24
CA ILE A 230 -2.92 8.22 12.60
C ILE A 230 -2.73 8.02 11.09
N LYS A 231 -3.79 8.23 10.31
CA LYS A 231 -3.73 8.15 8.84
C LYS A 231 -3.22 9.50 8.29
N ALA A 232 -1.90 9.59 8.10
CA ALA A 232 -1.23 10.78 7.56
C ALA A 232 -1.00 10.72 6.04
N VAL A 233 -1.13 9.54 5.44
CA VAL A 233 -0.84 9.28 4.03
C VAL A 233 -2.09 8.69 3.36
N PRO A 234 -2.71 9.40 2.39
CA PRO A 234 -3.74 8.81 1.53
C PRO A 234 -3.09 7.93 0.44
N ASN A 235 -3.89 7.24 -0.39
CA ASN A 235 -3.40 6.58 -1.61
C ASN A 235 -2.87 7.63 -2.61
N GLY A 236 -1.66 8.15 -2.40
CA GLY A 236 -1.07 9.27 -3.12
C GLY A 236 0.05 9.96 -2.33
N ASP A 237 0.28 11.24 -2.61
CA ASP A 237 1.42 12.01 -2.07
C ASP A 237 1.37 12.24 -0.55
N GLU A 238 2.49 11.99 0.12
CA GLU A 238 2.72 12.31 1.52
C GLU A 238 3.02 13.82 1.72
N TYR A 239 1.98 14.64 1.83
CA TYR A 239 2.15 16.09 2.04
C TYR A 239 2.93 16.40 3.32
N ASP A 240 3.93 17.29 3.23
CA ASP A 240 4.77 17.68 4.39
C ASP A 240 3.94 18.23 5.56
N LYS A 241 2.84 18.94 5.26
CA LYS A 241 1.88 19.42 6.26
C LYS A 241 1.29 18.28 7.08
N ASP A 242 0.84 17.22 6.41
CA ASP A 242 0.18 16.08 7.05
C ASP A 242 1.17 15.31 7.92
N ILE A 243 2.38 15.09 7.42
CA ILE A 243 3.44 14.44 8.18
C ILE A 243 3.83 15.26 9.42
N ALA A 244 4.06 16.57 9.26
CA ALA A 244 4.43 17.44 10.37
C ALA A 244 3.34 17.50 11.45
N ASN A 245 2.07 17.62 11.05
CA ASN A 245 0.95 17.65 11.98
C ASN A 245 0.68 16.29 12.63
N ALA A 246 0.84 15.18 11.91
CA ALA A 246 0.70 13.84 12.47
C ALA A 246 1.75 13.55 13.54
N ILE A 247 3.01 13.91 13.31
CA ILE A 247 4.08 13.80 14.31
C ILE A 247 3.71 14.61 15.56
N ARG A 248 3.31 15.88 15.39
CA ARG A 248 2.90 16.74 16.51
C ARG A 248 1.70 16.18 17.26
N TYR A 249 0.68 15.71 16.55
CA TYR A 249 -0.49 15.09 17.14
C TYR A 249 -0.11 13.86 17.98
N ALA A 250 0.74 12.97 17.46
CA ALA A 250 1.20 11.80 18.19
C ALA A 250 1.93 12.20 19.49
N VAL A 251 2.85 13.16 19.39
CA VAL A 251 3.62 13.69 20.51
C VAL A 251 2.72 14.31 21.57
N ASP A 252 1.80 15.20 21.16
CA ASP A 252 0.89 15.93 22.04
C ASP A 252 -0.13 15.00 22.73
N ASN A 253 -0.46 13.87 22.10
CA ASN A 253 -1.33 12.83 22.67
C ASN A 253 -0.56 11.73 23.42
N GLY A 254 0.73 11.97 23.72
CA GLY A 254 1.49 11.16 24.67
C GLY A 254 2.22 9.94 24.08
N ALA A 255 2.38 9.86 22.75
CA ALA A 255 3.22 8.82 22.15
C ALA A 255 4.66 8.91 22.68
N LYS A 256 5.30 7.74 22.90
CA LYS A 256 6.72 7.64 23.25
C LYS A 256 7.58 7.17 22.08
N VAL A 257 6.95 6.45 21.15
CA VAL A 257 7.53 5.95 19.91
C VAL A 257 6.51 6.22 18.80
N VAL A 258 6.95 6.75 17.66
CA VAL A 258 6.14 6.95 16.46
C VAL A 258 6.76 6.16 15.31
N ASN A 259 6.01 5.22 14.77
CA ASN A 259 6.40 4.47 13.58
C ASN A 259 5.88 5.17 12.31
N MET A 260 6.78 5.39 11.35
CA MET A 260 6.53 6.08 10.07
C MET A 260 6.88 5.13 8.92
N SER A 261 5.93 4.24 8.59
CA SER A 261 6.07 3.26 7.49
C SER A 261 5.72 3.86 6.13
N PHE A 262 6.30 5.02 5.79
CA PHE A 262 6.14 5.71 4.52
C PHE A 262 7.43 6.45 4.18
N GLY A 263 7.58 6.88 2.92
CA GLY A 263 8.73 7.63 2.46
C GLY A 263 8.46 8.24 1.10
N LYS A 264 9.10 9.39 0.82
CA LYS A 264 8.90 10.14 -0.42
C LYS A 264 10.20 10.71 -0.95
N LYS A 265 10.23 10.96 -2.26
CA LYS A 265 11.41 11.49 -2.98
C LYS A 265 11.54 13.01 -2.87
N LEU A 266 10.45 13.72 -2.59
CA LEU A 266 10.41 15.19 -2.56
C LEU A 266 9.74 15.70 -1.29
N SER A 267 10.31 16.74 -0.68
CA SER A 267 9.76 17.42 0.50
C SER A 267 9.79 18.95 0.27
N PRO A 268 8.83 19.50 -0.49
CA PRO A 268 8.78 20.94 -0.80
C PRO A 268 8.77 21.84 0.45
N HIS A 269 8.17 21.38 1.55
CA HIS A 269 8.11 22.10 2.83
C HIS A 269 8.91 21.39 3.92
N LYS A 270 10.09 20.88 3.58
CA LYS A 270 10.97 20.13 4.50
C LYS A 270 11.14 20.78 5.87
N LYS A 271 11.20 22.12 5.94
CA LYS A 271 11.31 22.85 7.21
C LYS A 271 10.20 22.47 8.20
N TRP A 272 8.97 22.26 7.75
CA TRP A 272 7.85 21.90 8.61
C TRP A 272 8.03 20.52 9.25
N VAL A 273 8.53 19.56 8.47
CA VAL A 273 8.83 18.21 8.94
C VAL A 273 10.04 18.23 9.87
N ASP A 274 11.09 18.99 9.54
CA ASP A 274 12.27 19.20 10.39
C ASP A 274 11.89 19.79 11.75
N ASP A 275 11.05 20.83 11.77
CA ASP A 275 10.55 21.45 12.99
C ASP A 275 9.68 20.46 13.82
N ALA A 276 8.97 19.54 13.18
CA ALA A 276 8.18 18.51 13.85
C ALA A 276 9.07 17.39 14.44
N ILE A 277 10.13 16.98 13.74
CA ILE A 277 11.13 16.03 14.24
C ILE A 277 11.86 16.63 15.45
N LYS A 278 12.30 17.90 15.36
CA LYS A 278 12.91 18.64 16.48
C LYS A 278 11.95 18.74 17.67
N TYR A 279 10.67 19.03 17.41
CA TYR A 279 9.65 19.04 18.47
C TYR A 279 9.47 17.68 19.15
N ALA A 280 9.49 16.58 18.40
CA ALA A 280 9.45 15.22 18.97
C ALA A 280 10.69 14.95 19.84
N ALA A 281 11.86 15.43 19.42
CA ALA A 281 13.10 15.31 20.20
C ALA A 281 13.00 16.07 21.53
N ASP A 282 12.53 17.32 21.50
CA ASP A 282 12.32 18.16 22.69
C ASP A 282 11.30 17.58 23.68
N LYS A 283 10.43 16.68 23.20
CA LYS A 283 9.39 15.99 23.99
C LYS A 283 9.76 14.55 24.36
N ASP A 284 11.01 14.14 24.16
CA ASP A 284 11.52 12.79 24.45
C ASP A 284 10.75 11.67 23.73
N VAL A 285 10.39 11.91 22.46
CA VAL A 285 9.70 10.94 21.59
C VAL A 285 10.64 10.41 20.50
N LEU A 286 10.72 9.08 20.41
CA LEU A 286 11.50 8.40 19.38
C LEU A 286 10.67 8.26 18.09
N LEU A 287 11.26 8.61 16.95
CA LEU A 287 10.71 8.40 15.63
C LEU A 287 11.44 7.23 14.96
N ILE A 288 10.72 6.35 14.30
CA ILE A 288 11.28 5.21 13.56
C ILE A 288 10.62 5.19 12.20
N GLN A 289 11.42 5.14 11.13
CA GLN A 289 10.93 5.19 9.76
C GLN A 289 11.45 4.03 8.93
N ALA A 290 10.67 3.65 7.92
CA ALA A 290 11.12 2.78 6.84
C ALA A 290 12.16 3.50 5.97
N SER A 291 13.19 2.79 5.50
CA SER A 291 14.20 3.39 4.61
C SER A 291 13.76 3.53 3.15
N GLY A 292 12.67 2.85 2.75
CA GLY A 292 12.15 2.82 1.38
C GLY A 292 12.47 1.54 0.61
N ASN A 293 11.77 1.31 -0.51
CA ASN A 293 11.78 0.04 -1.25
C ASN A 293 12.27 0.19 -2.70
N ASP A 294 13.07 1.22 -2.97
CA ASP A 294 13.54 1.60 -4.31
C ASP A 294 14.94 1.04 -4.63
N ASN A 295 15.46 0.10 -3.81
CA ASN A 295 16.78 -0.53 -3.95
C ASN A 295 17.97 0.44 -4.08
N GLN A 296 17.84 1.65 -3.55
CA GLN A 296 18.79 2.74 -3.76
C GLN A 296 19.66 3.07 -2.54
N ASP A 297 20.82 3.67 -2.84
CA ASP A 297 21.70 4.27 -1.86
C ASP A 297 21.15 5.65 -1.43
N VAL A 298 20.57 5.73 -0.23
CA VAL A 298 20.01 6.97 0.31
C VAL A 298 21.07 7.96 0.81
N ASP A 299 22.35 7.58 0.83
CA ASP A 299 23.45 8.54 1.03
C ASP A 299 23.67 9.36 -0.26
N ALA A 300 23.43 8.75 -1.43
CA ALA A 300 23.56 9.41 -2.73
C ALA A 300 22.25 10.04 -3.22
N LYS A 301 21.11 9.41 -2.92
CA LYS A 301 19.76 9.86 -3.29
C LYS A 301 18.87 9.90 -2.05
N PRO A 302 18.89 11.01 -1.29
CA PRO A 302 18.13 11.12 -0.06
C PRO A 302 16.63 10.92 -0.29
N GLU A 303 15.99 10.21 0.64
CA GLU A 303 14.53 10.16 0.78
C GLU A 303 14.08 10.98 1.99
N PHE A 304 12.78 11.26 2.07
CA PHE A 304 12.17 12.05 3.13
C PHE A 304 11.01 11.31 3.80
N PRO A 305 10.75 11.54 5.11
CA PRO A 305 11.61 12.29 6.03
C PRO A 305 13.00 11.65 6.19
N ASN A 306 13.98 12.45 6.63
CA ASN A 306 15.31 11.95 6.99
C ASN A 306 15.84 12.69 8.21
N ASP A 307 16.94 12.18 8.76
CA ASP A 307 17.55 12.71 9.97
C ASP A 307 18.41 13.96 9.73
N THR A 308 18.63 14.39 8.49
CA THR A 308 19.48 15.55 8.16
C THR A 308 18.62 16.79 7.92
N PHE A 309 18.74 17.80 8.77
CA PHE A 309 17.96 19.03 8.71
C PHE A 309 18.49 20.02 7.65
N LEU A 310 17.66 20.99 7.26
CA LEU A 310 18.05 22.05 6.31
C LEU A 310 19.29 22.86 6.72
N ASP A 311 19.58 22.94 8.02
CA ASP A 311 20.75 23.61 8.59
C ASP A 311 22.02 22.73 8.60
N GLY A 312 21.93 21.50 8.09
CA GLY A 312 23.02 20.52 8.05
C GLY A 312 23.24 19.73 9.34
N THR A 313 22.49 20.02 10.41
CA THR A 313 22.53 19.23 11.65
C THR A 313 21.69 17.96 11.52
N THR A 314 21.90 16.99 12.42
CA THR A 314 21.17 15.72 12.40
C THR A 314 20.34 15.46 13.66
N SER A 315 19.27 14.68 13.51
CA SER A 315 18.41 14.29 14.63
C SER A 315 19.02 13.15 15.47
N ASN A 316 18.83 13.21 16.79
CA ASN A 316 19.25 12.18 17.74
C ASN A 316 18.09 11.28 18.21
N ASN A 317 16.88 11.47 17.65
CA ASN A 317 15.66 10.75 18.03
C ASN A 317 14.95 10.09 16.84
N LEU A 318 15.58 9.97 15.66
CA LEU A 318 15.03 9.28 14.49
C LEU A 318 15.87 8.05 14.13
N ILE A 319 15.25 6.91 13.86
CA ILE A 319 15.90 5.69 13.35
C ILE A 319 15.34 5.36 11.97
N SER A 320 16.22 5.23 10.97
CA SER A 320 15.91 4.77 9.62
C SER A 320 16.21 3.27 9.48
N VAL A 321 15.23 2.48 9.05
CA VAL A 321 15.26 1.01 9.11
C VAL A 321 15.22 0.38 7.72
N GLY A 322 16.30 -0.35 7.37
CA GLY A 322 16.37 -1.22 6.19
C GLY A 322 15.72 -2.59 6.41
N ALA A 323 15.41 -3.29 5.32
CA ALA A 323 14.77 -4.60 5.35
C ALA A 323 15.77 -5.73 5.18
N SER A 324 15.72 -6.71 6.08
CA SER A 324 16.48 -7.95 5.99
C SER A 324 15.60 -9.16 5.71
N ALA A 325 16.16 -10.18 5.07
CA ALA A 325 15.58 -11.52 5.01
C ALA A 325 15.79 -12.29 6.32
N SER A 326 15.16 -13.47 6.41
CA SER A 326 15.20 -14.32 7.60
C SER A 326 16.50 -15.12 7.75
N LEU A 327 17.15 -15.45 6.64
CA LEU A 327 18.38 -16.26 6.62
C LEU A 327 19.63 -15.37 6.63
N LYS A 328 20.63 -15.79 7.39
CA LYS A 328 21.95 -15.14 7.43
C LYS A 328 22.83 -15.65 6.29
N ASP A 329 22.41 -15.39 5.06
CA ASP A 329 23.12 -15.74 3.84
C ASP A 329 23.28 -14.52 2.92
N GLU A 330 23.68 -14.75 1.68
CA GLU A 330 23.90 -13.69 0.70
C GLU A 330 22.64 -12.85 0.40
N ASN A 331 21.44 -13.34 0.72
CA ASN A 331 20.17 -12.64 0.55
C ASN A 331 19.71 -11.92 1.83
N LEU A 332 20.56 -11.82 2.86
CA LEU A 332 20.20 -11.17 4.12
C LEU A 332 19.74 -9.73 3.91
N ALA A 333 20.38 -8.95 3.02
CA ALA A 333 19.85 -7.65 2.61
C ALA A 333 18.73 -7.86 1.59
N ALA A 334 17.53 -7.35 1.88
CA ALA A 334 16.42 -7.49 0.93
C ALA A 334 16.73 -6.73 -0.37
N THR A 335 16.51 -7.35 -1.51
CA THR A 335 16.89 -6.81 -2.83
C THR A 335 16.21 -5.49 -3.17
N PHE A 336 15.03 -5.22 -2.58
CA PHE A 336 14.29 -3.97 -2.70
C PHE A 336 14.67 -2.91 -1.66
N SER A 337 15.36 -3.27 -0.57
CA SER A 337 15.62 -2.34 0.53
C SER A 337 16.50 -1.19 0.07
N ASN A 338 16.12 0.02 0.43
CA ASN A 338 17.08 1.12 0.45
C ASN A 338 18.14 0.89 1.53
N TYR A 339 19.34 1.38 1.25
CA TYR A 339 20.52 1.22 2.08
C TYR A 339 21.34 2.51 2.11
N GLY A 340 22.27 2.65 3.05
CA GLY A 340 23.15 3.81 3.13
C GLY A 340 23.98 3.76 4.40
N LYS A 341 25.29 3.94 4.29
CA LYS A 341 26.20 3.86 5.45
C LYS A 341 25.93 4.98 6.46
N LYS A 342 25.38 6.11 5.99
CA LYS A 342 25.07 7.30 6.80
C LYS A 342 23.59 7.51 7.05
N ASN A 343 22.69 7.13 6.16
CA ASN A 343 21.27 7.48 6.27
C ASN A 343 20.33 6.29 6.55
N VAL A 344 20.88 5.07 6.67
CA VAL A 344 20.18 3.91 7.25
C VAL A 344 20.89 3.50 8.54
N ASP A 345 20.16 3.46 9.66
CA ASP A 345 20.76 3.19 10.95
C ASP A 345 20.94 1.68 11.20
N VAL A 346 19.90 0.89 10.93
CA VAL A 346 19.84 -0.55 11.26
C VAL A 346 18.93 -1.29 10.28
N PHE A 347 19.09 -2.61 10.18
CA PHE A 347 18.16 -3.47 9.44
C PHE A 347 17.22 -4.21 10.38
N ALA A 348 16.03 -4.58 9.92
CA ALA A 348 15.12 -5.49 10.62
C ALA A 348 14.39 -6.40 9.61
N PRO A 349 13.82 -7.54 10.05
CA PRO A 349 13.11 -8.44 9.14
C PRO A 349 12.02 -7.71 8.34
N GLY A 350 12.10 -7.78 7.02
CA GLY A 350 11.16 -7.11 6.11
C GLY A 350 10.82 -7.92 4.87
N VAL A 351 11.30 -9.17 4.77
CA VAL A 351 10.98 -10.10 3.67
C VAL A 351 10.09 -11.21 4.19
N LYS A 352 9.00 -11.49 3.48
CA LYS A 352 7.97 -12.50 3.79
C LYS A 352 7.47 -12.38 5.22
N VAL A 353 7.21 -11.15 5.65
CA VAL A 353 6.69 -10.86 6.99
C VAL A 353 5.19 -11.07 6.98
N THR A 354 4.71 -11.94 7.89
CA THR A 354 3.28 -12.20 8.07
C THR A 354 2.73 -11.34 9.19
N SER A 355 1.61 -10.67 8.95
CA SER A 355 0.90 -9.88 9.97
C SER A 355 -0.61 -10.02 9.82
N ILE A 356 -1.34 -9.48 10.79
CA ILE A 356 -2.80 -9.33 10.73
C ILE A 356 -3.20 -8.34 9.64
N ASP A 357 -4.35 -8.57 9.03
CA ASP A 357 -5.00 -7.68 8.07
C ASP A 357 -6.40 -7.31 8.59
N LYS A 358 -7.14 -6.51 7.83
CA LYS A 358 -8.55 -6.20 8.08
C LYS A 358 -9.39 -7.48 8.16
N ASP A 359 -10.53 -7.38 8.82
CA ASP A 359 -11.55 -8.43 8.86
C ASP A 359 -11.05 -9.79 9.41
N ALA A 360 -10.04 -9.76 10.28
CA ALA A 360 -9.46 -10.97 10.87
C ALA A 360 -8.77 -11.90 9.83
N GLU A 361 -8.19 -11.29 8.80
CA GLU A 361 -7.36 -11.97 7.81
C GLU A 361 -5.87 -11.83 8.12
N PHE A 362 -5.03 -12.47 7.29
CA PHE A 362 -3.58 -12.38 7.36
C PHE A 362 -3.00 -12.03 6.01
N ASN A 363 -1.90 -11.29 6.03
CA ASN A 363 -1.15 -10.98 4.82
C ASN A 363 0.34 -11.24 5.07
N THR A 364 0.99 -11.80 4.06
CA THR A 364 2.44 -11.96 4.00
C THR A 364 2.99 -11.06 2.92
N ALA A 365 3.83 -10.11 3.31
CA ALA A 365 4.34 -9.08 2.41
C ALA A 365 5.82 -8.76 2.64
N ASP A 366 6.39 -8.10 1.65
CA ASP A 366 7.74 -7.59 1.64
C ASP A 366 7.70 -6.06 1.82
N GLY A 367 8.62 -5.49 2.59
CA GLY A 367 8.79 -4.04 2.68
C GLY A 367 9.55 -3.57 3.91
N THR A 368 10.31 -2.49 3.76
CA THR A 368 10.88 -1.72 4.89
C THR A 368 9.80 -1.18 5.83
N SER A 369 8.59 -0.98 5.30
CA SER A 369 7.38 -0.68 6.06
C SER A 369 7.00 -1.73 7.10
N PHE A 370 7.48 -2.98 6.98
CA PHE A 370 7.32 -4.05 7.98
C PHE A 370 8.55 -4.20 8.90
N ALA A 371 9.74 -3.81 8.42
CA ALA A 371 10.96 -3.76 9.23
C ALA A 371 10.91 -2.64 10.29
N SER A 372 10.41 -1.46 9.92
CA SER A 372 10.21 -0.31 10.81
C SER A 372 9.35 -0.64 12.05
N PRO A 373 8.13 -1.22 11.93
CA PRO A 373 7.31 -1.54 13.09
C PRO A 373 7.89 -2.63 13.98
N ILE A 374 8.66 -3.59 13.44
CA ILE A 374 9.39 -4.56 14.28
C ILE A 374 10.40 -3.81 15.16
N THR A 375 11.12 -2.84 14.61
CA THR A 375 12.04 -1.98 15.37
C THR A 375 11.30 -1.13 16.40
N ALA A 376 10.13 -0.59 16.05
CA ALA A 376 9.27 0.15 16.98
C ALA A 376 8.73 -0.72 18.11
N GLY A 377 8.39 -1.97 17.82
CA GLY A 377 8.04 -2.97 18.82
C GLY A 377 9.19 -3.26 19.79
N VAL A 378 10.42 -3.40 19.29
CA VAL A 378 11.61 -3.55 20.16
C VAL A 378 11.84 -2.31 21.02
N ALA A 379 11.63 -1.11 20.46
CA ALA A 379 11.71 0.14 21.22
C ALA A 379 10.66 0.19 22.35
N ALA A 380 9.43 -0.23 22.07
CA ALA A 380 8.36 -0.32 23.06
C ALA A 380 8.68 -1.37 24.15
N LEU A 381 9.15 -2.55 23.77
CA LEU A 381 9.60 -3.60 24.70
C LEU A 381 10.69 -3.10 25.64
N VAL A 382 11.67 -2.35 25.14
CA VAL A 382 12.72 -1.76 26.00
C VAL A 382 12.11 -0.77 27.00
N LEU A 383 11.15 0.06 26.58
CA LEU A 383 10.48 1.01 27.46
C LEU A 383 9.56 0.34 28.51
N GLU A 384 9.06 -0.87 28.27
CA GLU A 384 8.32 -1.64 29.29
C GLU A 384 9.21 -1.95 30.50
N TYR A 385 10.47 -2.33 30.25
CA TYR A 385 11.44 -2.64 31.32
C TYR A 385 12.17 -1.40 31.85
N TYR A 386 12.46 -0.42 30.98
CA TYR A 386 13.28 0.75 31.29
C TYR A 386 12.56 2.06 30.90
N PRO A 387 11.41 2.40 31.52
CA PRO A 387 10.52 3.48 31.08
C PRO A 387 11.12 4.89 31.19
N THR A 388 12.19 5.05 31.96
CA THR A 388 12.90 6.33 32.16
C THR A 388 13.97 6.60 31.10
N LEU A 389 14.20 5.71 30.13
CA LEU A 389 15.11 6.02 29.02
C LEU A 389 14.52 7.17 28.17
N SER A 390 15.35 8.16 27.84
CA SER A 390 14.99 9.22 26.89
C SER A 390 14.94 8.66 25.45
N ALA A 391 14.34 9.40 24.52
CA ALA A 391 14.30 8.97 23.11
C ALA A 391 15.70 8.79 22.52
N ARG A 392 16.63 9.69 22.87
CA ARG A 392 18.05 9.57 22.48
C ARG A 392 18.68 8.29 23.03
N GLN A 393 18.49 8.01 24.32
CA GLN A 393 19.02 6.78 24.93
C GLN A 393 18.40 5.54 24.30
N LEU A 394 17.11 5.58 23.94
CA LEU A 394 16.45 4.45 23.27
C LEU A 394 17.02 4.21 21.86
N LYS A 395 17.32 5.26 21.10
CA LYS A 395 18.07 5.16 19.84
C LYS A 395 19.44 4.52 20.08
N GLU A 396 20.20 5.01 21.07
CA GLU A 396 21.52 4.46 21.41
C GLU A 396 21.46 2.97 21.76
N VAL A 397 20.48 2.54 22.57
CA VAL A 397 20.26 1.14 22.92
C VAL A 397 20.05 0.28 21.67
N ILE A 398 19.13 0.69 20.78
CA ILE A 398 18.80 -0.09 19.58
C ILE A 398 20.04 -0.21 18.69
N LEU A 399 20.75 0.89 18.43
CA LEU A 399 21.92 0.88 17.56
C LEU A 399 23.10 0.10 18.15
N ALA A 400 23.37 0.24 19.45
CA ALA A 400 24.45 -0.49 20.11
C ALA A 400 24.15 -2.00 20.23
N SER A 401 22.88 -2.39 20.27
CA SER A 401 22.47 -3.80 20.32
C SER A 401 22.59 -4.53 18.98
N ALA A 402 22.56 -3.80 17.87
CA ALA A 402 22.64 -4.35 16.52
C ALA A 402 24.11 -4.65 16.17
N LYS A 403 24.58 -5.83 16.57
CA LYS A 403 25.97 -6.25 16.33
C LYS A 403 26.28 -6.30 14.83
N PRO A 404 27.41 -5.71 14.37
CA PRO A 404 27.82 -5.79 12.98
C PRO A 404 27.96 -7.24 12.52
N LEU A 405 27.45 -7.54 11.32
CA LEU A 405 27.54 -8.86 10.71
C LEU A 405 28.51 -8.80 9.52
N GLN A 406 29.71 -9.35 9.69
CA GLN A 406 30.70 -9.51 8.61
C GLN A 406 30.24 -10.65 7.68
N LEU A 407 29.35 -10.32 6.76
CA LEU A 407 28.74 -11.25 5.81
C LEU A 407 28.69 -10.58 4.44
N GLN A 408 29.13 -11.30 3.41
CA GLN A 408 28.98 -10.86 2.02
C GLN A 408 27.54 -11.09 1.58
N VAL A 409 26.86 -10.02 1.21
CA VAL A 409 25.47 -10.02 0.74
C VAL A 409 25.35 -9.43 -0.64
N ILE A 410 24.31 -9.79 -1.38
CA ILE A 410 23.94 -9.13 -2.62
C ILE A 410 23.54 -7.69 -2.26
N LYS A 411 24.22 -6.73 -2.88
CA LYS A 411 23.87 -5.31 -2.75
C LYS A 411 22.48 -5.09 -3.34
N PRO A 412 21.54 -4.42 -2.63
CA PRO A 412 20.22 -4.15 -3.17
C PRO A 412 20.30 -3.47 -4.54
N GLY A 413 19.46 -3.91 -5.49
CA GLY A 413 19.44 -3.39 -6.86
C GLY A 413 20.62 -3.80 -7.76
N SER A 414 21.52 -4.66 -7.29
CA SER A 414 22.72 -5.08 -8.02
C SER A 414 22.93 -6.60 -7.99
N LYS A 415 23.85 -7.10 -8.82
CA LYS A 415 24.39 -8.47 -8.75
C LYS A 415 25.71 -8.55 -7.96
N GLU A 416 26.25 -7.40 -7.58
CA GLU A 416 27.50 -7.27 -6.82
C GLU A 416 27.30 -7.72 -5.37
N LYS A 417 28.32 -8.38 -4.80
CA LYS A 417 28.37 -8.67 -3.36
C LYS A 417 29.14 -7.58 -2.62
N VAL A 418 28.61 -7.16 -1.49
CA VAL A 418 29.24 -6.20 -0.58
C VAL A 418 29.19 -6.73 0.84
N ASP A 419 30.05 -6.22 1.71
CA ASP A 419 29.96 -6.49 3.13
C ASP A 419 28.69 -5.83 3.70
N PHE A 420 27.83 -6.61 4.38
CA PHE A 420 26.58 -6.11 4.98
C PHE A 420 26.81 -4.92 5.91
N THR A 421 27.98 -4.82 6.52
CA THR A 421 28.35 -3.69 7.38
C THR A 421 28.46 -2.35 6.64
N THR A 422 28.51 -2.35 5.32
CA THR A 422 28.54 -1.14 4.48
C THR A 422 27.15 -0.59 4.19
N LEU A 423 26.09 -1.36 4.43
CA LEU A 423 24.71 -1.01 4.03
C LEU A 423 23.95 -0.19 5.07
N SER A 424 24.46 -0.07 6.30
CA SER A 424 23.88 0.76 7.38
C SER A 424 24.94 1.23 8.38
N LYS A 425 24.62 2.21 9.24
CA LYS A 425 25.49 2.70 10.30
C LYS A 425 25.98 1.55 11.19
N THR A 426 25.05 0.77 11.72
CA THR A 426 25.34 -0.37 12.61
C THR A 426 25.94 -1.56 11.86
N GLY A 427 25.55 -1.76 10.60
CA GLY A 427 25.94 -2.96 9.87
C GLY A 427 25.31 -4.24 10.44
N GLY A 428 24.22 -4.10 11.20
CA GLY A 428 23.59 -5.19 11.95
C GLY A 428 22.08 -5.19 11.79
N VAL A 429 21.46 -6.23 12.36
CA VAL A 429 20.01 -6.38 12.44
C VAL A 429 19.56 -6.13 13.88
N VAL A 430 18.40 -5.49 14.05
CA VAL A 430 17.79 -5.24 15.36
C VAL A 430 17.75 -6.52 16.20
N ASN A 431 18.09 -6.40 17.49
CA ASN A 431 18.16 -7.53 18.41
C ASN A 431 17.50 -7.18 19.76
N ALA A 432 16.31 -7.71 20.00
CA ALA A 432 15.52 -7.41 21.20
C ALA A 432 16.23 -7.79 22.51
N LEU A 433 16.84 -8.97 22.57
CA LEU A 433 17.52 -9.46 23.77
C LEU A 433 18.74 -8.62 24.10
N GLU A 434 19.58 -8.33 23.11
CA GLU A 434 20.76 -7.49 23.31
C GLU A 434 20.37 -6.04 23.63
N ALA A 435 19.25 -5.53 23.09
CA ALA A 435 18.73 -4.21 23.43
C ALA A 435 18.37 -4.11 24.92
N LEU A 436 17.67 -5.13 25.47
CA LEU A 436 17.38 -5.18 26.91
C LEU A 436 18.65 -5.27 27.77
N LYS A 437 19.69 -5.97 27.31
CA LYS A 437 20.99 -6.04 28.00
C LYS A 437 21.74 -4.71 27.97
N VAL A 438 21.74 -4.00 26.85
CA VAL A 438 22.35 -2.66 26.78
C VAL A 438 21.59 -1.69 27.68
N ALA A 439 20.25 -1.69 27.61
CA ALA A 439 19.40 -0.83 28.42
C ALA A 439 19.59 -1.04 29.94
N SER A 440 19.85 -2.27 30.39
CA SER A 440 20.09 -2.58 31.80
C SER A 440 21.32 -1.88 32.39
N THR A 441 22.26 -1.47 31.55
CA THR A 441 23.48 -0.77 31.96
C THR A 441 23.31 0.75 32.02
N MET A 442 22.17 1.28 31.54
CA MET A 442 21.93 2.72 31.42
C MET A 442 21.06 3.26 32.56
N LYS A 443 21.38 4.47 33.00
CA LYS A 443 20.50 5.25 33.89
C LYS A 443 19.62 6.16 33.03
N GLY A 444 18.31 5.99 33.15
CA GLY A 444 17.35 6.78 32.38
C GLY A 444 17.40 8.29 32.67
N GLU A 445 17.26 9.09 31.61
CA GLU A 445 17.26 10.56 31.66
C GLU A 445 15.87 11.19 31.67
N ARG A 446 14.83 10.44 31.24
CA ARG A 446 13.45 10.94 31.17
C ARG A 446 12.90 11.15 32.58
N LYS A 447 12.44 12.37 32.85
CA LYS A 447 11.72 12.70 34.10
C LYS A 447 10.31 12.09 34.05
N ARG A 448 9.90 11.45 35.15
CA ARG A 448 8.54 10.89 35.30
C ARG A 448 7.54 11.97 35.63
#